data_AF-A0A7C2KPX0-F1
#
_entry.id   AF-A0A7C2KPX0-F1
#
_cell.length_a   1.000
_cell.length_b   1.000
_cell.length_c   1.000
_cell.angle_alpha   90.00
_cell.angle_beta   90.00
_cell.angle_gamma   90.00
#
_symmetry.space_group_name_H-M   'P 1'
#
loop_
_entity.id
_entity.type
_entity.pdbx_description
1 polymer ?
#
loop_
_entity_poly.entity_id
_entity_poly.type
_entity_poly.pdbx_seq_one_letter_code
_entity_poly.pdbx_strand_id
1 'polypeptide(L)'
;MSDLLGALGQAWPRLLLYPGGLSAMLAVVMFARLRGVTITRDRHITTLIDTLPPLCVLTLLPLAPAASFAYGLDLATTLLLLMWPVMHQAAQERRDPRDVINQYLPIIMAAMVFASITNTLSLSGLLRWPAEPLPQIGYSLGIVAWFVGSSQIMSTRPNLATACSELGFVMVGVLPLSAGLQALPVPGEIAGWGIVFASVVIAMVITIGAGYLPRWIRYLIAGATLLASGLAIG
;
A
#
# COMPACT_ATOMS: atom_id res chain seq x y z
N MET A 1 2.55 2.83 -30.38
CA MET A 1 3.66 2.03 -29.79
C MET A 1 4.88 2.87 -29.43
N SER A 2 5.11 4.02 -30.08
CA SER A 2 6.15 5.00 -29.71
C SER A 2 5.98 5.61 -28.31
N ASP A 3 4.73 5.84 -27.88
CA ASP A 3 4.45 6.52 -26.60
C ASP A 3 4.75 5.63 -25.39
N LEU A 4 4.54 4.33 -25.51
CA LEU A 4 4.90 3.35 -24.47
C LEU A 4 6.41 3.20 -24.32
N LEU A 5 7.15 3.22 -25.44
CA LEU A 5 8.62 3.21 -25.44
C LEU A 5 9.19 4.53 -24.91
N GLY A 6 8.56 5.66 -25.24
CA GLY A 6 8.90 6.97 -24.69
C GLY A 6 8.60 7.08 -23.19
N ALA A 7 7.48 6.53 -22.75
CA ALA A 7 7.09 6.46 -21.33
C ALA A 7 8.01 5.52 -20.54
N LEU A 8 8.40 4.36 -21.10
CA LEU A 8 9.42 3.51 -20.52
C LEU A 8 10.74 4.27 -20.39
N GLY A 9 11.18 4.94 -21.46
CA GLY A 9 12.40 5.77 -21.48
C GLY A 9 12.43 6.85 -20.41
N GLN A 10 11.29 7.48 -20.11
CA GLN A 10 11.14 8.47 -19.03
C GLN A 10 11.00 7.86 -17.64
N ALA A 11 10.53 6.61 -17.54
CA ALA A 11 10.42 5.89 -16.27
C ALA A 11 11.78 5.33 -15.80
N TRP A 12 12.73 5.05 -16.70
CA TRP A 12 14.03 4.46 -16.37
C TRP A 12 14.84 5.27 -15.33
N PRO A 13 14.96 6.60 -15.42
CA PRO A 13 15.64 7.40 -14.40
C PRO A 13 14.96 7.33 -13.03
N ARG A 14 13.62 7.19 -12.97
CA ARG A 14 12.88 6.97 -11.71
C ARG A 14 13.00 5.55 -11.18
N LEU A 15 13.02 4.58 -12.08
CA LEU A 15 13.18 3.16 -11.77
C LEU A 15 14.60 2.81 -11.32
N LEU A 16 15.61 3.61 -11.69
CA LEU A 16 17.01 3.41 -11.30
C LEU A 16 17.49 4.39 -10.23
N LEU A 17 17.12 5.66 -10.34
CA LEU A 17 17.54 6.75 -9.46
C LEU A 17 16.34 7.39 -8.76
N TYR A 18 16.66 8.03 -7.64
CA TYR A 18 15.71 8.60 -6.68
C TYR A 18 14.51 9.33 -7.33
N PRO A 19 13.26 9.11 -6.84
CA PRO A 19 12.91 8.43 -5.59
C PRO A 19 12.40 6.99 -5.73
N GLY A 20 12.47 6.36 -6.91
CA GLY A 20 11.82 5.08 -7.16
C GLY A 20 12.67 3.85 -6.81
N GLY A 21 13.68 3.52 -7.61
CA GLY A 21 14.35 2.20 -7.61
C GLY A 21 15.20 1.81 -6.41
N LEU A 22 16.38 2.43 -6.31
CA LEU A 22 17.40 2.08 -5.30
C LEU A 22 16.91 2.36 -3.87
N SER A 23 16.15 3.43 -3.68
CA SER A 23 15.50 3.77 -2.42
C SER A 23 14.47 2.71 -2.03
N ALA A 24 13.63 2.24 -2.97
CA ALA A 24 12.69 1.15 -2.70
C ALA A 24 13.43 -0.15 -2.37
N MET A 25 14.48 -0.51 -3.12
CA MET A 25 15.30 -1.69 -2.81
C MET A 25 15.91 -1.59 -1.41
N LEU A 26 16.49 -0.45 -1.06
CA LEU A 26 17.11 -0.24 0.26
C LEU A 26 16.05 -0.30 1.37
N ALA A 27 14.88 0.31 1.16
CA ALA A 27 13.76 0.26 2.10
C ALA A 27 13.25 -1.18 2.29
N VAL A 28 13.11 -1.96 1.21
CA VAL A 28 12.72 -3.38 1.27
C VAL A 28 13.77 -4.19 2.03
N VAL A 29 15.06 -3.98 1.77
CA VAL A 29 16.14 -4.68 2.49
C VAL A 29 16.15 -4.30 3.98
N MET A 30 16.04 -3.02 4.31
CA MET A 30 15.96 -2.58 5.71
C MET A 30 14.73 -3.16 6.42
N PHE A 31 13.56 -3.12 5.78
CA PHE A 31 12.33 -3.69 6.33
C PHE A 31 12.43 -5.21 6.50
N ALA A 32 12.97 -5.93 5.51
CA ALA A 32 13.20 -7.36 5.60
C ALA A 32 14.17 -7.71 6.75
N ARG A 33 15.24 -6.92 6.95
CA ARG A 33 16.17 -7.08 8.07
C ARG A 33 15.51 -6.84 9.42
N LEU A 34 14.69 -5.79 9.55
CA LEU A 34 13.90 -5.52 10.77
C LEU A 34 12.94 -6.66 11.09
N ARG A 35 12.41 -7.34 10.06
CA ARG A 35 11.54 -8.50 10.18
C ARG A 35 12.29 -9.82 10.41
N GLY A 36 13.62 -9.78 10.55
CA GLY A 36 14.45 -10.96 10.82
C GLY A 36 14.68 -11.87 9.60
N VAL A 37 14.43 -11.39 8.39
CA VAL A 37 14.67 -12.17 7.15
C VAL A 37 16.17 -12.30 6.91
N THR A 38 16.68 -13.52 7.03
CA THR A 38 18.04 -13.85 6.59
C THR A 38 18.04 -13.98 5.08
N ILE A 39 18.79 -13.11 4.39
CA ILE A 39 18.99 -13.20 2.93
C ILE A 39 19.95 -14.36 2.66
N THR A 40 19.44 -15.59 2.68
CA THR A 40 20.19 -16.80 2.31
C THR A 40 20.18 -16.98 0.80
N ARG A 41 21.32 -17.41 0.26
CA ARG A 41 21.70 -17.35 -1.16
C ARG A 41 20.94 -18.32 -2.09
N ASP A 42 20.06 -19.18 -1.56
CA ASP A 42 19.73 -20.46 -2.22
C ASP A 42 18.46 -20.53 -3.09
N ARG A 43 17.75 -19.43 -3.38
CA ARG A 43 16.57 -19.48 -4.29
C ARG A 43 16.44 -18.27 -5.22
N HIS A 44 17.45 -17.96 -6.01
CA HIS A 44 17.51 -16.69 -6.77
C HIS A 44 16.41 -16.47 -7.82
N ILE A 45 15.90 -17.49 -8.53
CA ILE A 45 14.97 -17.24 -9.65
C ILE A 45 13.53 -17.05 -9.17
N THR A 46 13.03 -17.93 -8.31
CA THR A 46 11.65 -17.82 -7.78
C THR A 46 11.50 -16.60 -6.89
N THR A 47 12.52 -16.26 -6.10
CA THR A 47 12.50 -15.03 -5.29
C THR A 47 12.52 -13.77 -6.15
N LEU A 48 13.17 -13.77 -7.32
CA LEU A 48 13.15 -12.62 -8.23
C LEU A 48 11.76 -12.40 -8.84
N ILE A 49 11.13 -13.48 -9.34
CA ILE A 49 9.76 -13.42 -9.93
C ILE A 49 8.75 -12.95 -8.89
N ASP A 50 8.91 -13.34 -7.63
CA ASP A 50 7.99 -12.96 -6.55
C ASP A 50 8.25 -11.55 -6.00
N THR A 51 9.48 -11.03 -6.10
CA THR A 51 9.85 -9.70 -5.60
C THR A 51 9.65 -8.59 -6.63
N LEU A 52 9.76 -8.89 -7.92
CA LEU A 52 9.61 -7.90 -8.99
C LEU A 52 8.25 -7.17 -8.95
N PRO A 53 7.09 -7.86 -8.84
CA PRO A 53 5.78 -7.20 -8.82
C PRO A 53 5.60 -6.19 -7.67
N PRO A 54 5.84 -6.53 -6.39
CA PRO A 54 5.70 -5.54 -5.32
C PRO A 54 6.76 -4.43 -5.38
N LEU A 55 7.95 -4.72 -5.93
CA LEU A 55 8.98 -3.70 -6.12
C LEU A 55 8.56 -2.69 -7.19
N CYS A 56 7.95 -3.13 -8.31
CA CYS A 56 7.37 -2.24 -9.32
C CYS A 56 6.30 -1.32 -8.73
N VAL A 57 5.48 -1.80 -7.79
CA VAL A 57 4.52 -0.95 -7.09
C VAL A 57 5.25 0.13 -6.29
N LEU A 58 6.23 -0.26 -5.47
CA LEU A 58 6.95 0.66 -4.60
C LEU A 58 7.69 1.76 -5.40
N THR A 59 8.27 1.42 -6.56
CA THR A 59 8.96 2.40 -7.40
C THR A 59 8.02 3.38 -8.11
N LEU A 60 6.76 3.00 -8.32
CA LEU A 60 5.76 3.78 -9.04
C LEU A 60 4.77 4.52 -8.12
N LEU A 61 4.96 4.45 -6.80
CA LEU A 61 4.12 5.16 -5.84
C LEU A 61 4.21 6.69 -6.04
N PRO A 62 3.06 7.40 -6.06
CA PRO A 62 3.04 8.86 -6.17
C PRO A 62 3.33 9.49 -4.80
N LEU A 63 4.54 9.35 -4.28
CA LEU A 63 4.95 10.01 -3.03
C LEU A 63 5.48 11.41 -3.31
N ALA A 64 5.04 12.41 -2.55
CA ALA A 64 5.62 13.75 -2.65
C ALA A 64 7.11 13.71 -2.22
N PRO A 65 8.02 14.36 -2.96
CA PRO A 65 7.80 15.30 -4.06
C PRO A 65 8.02 14.70 -5.46
N ALA A 66 7.87 13.39 -5.65
CA ALA A 66 7.94 12.81 -6.99
C ALA A 66 6.84 13.44 -7.87
N ALA A 67 7.22 14.10 -8.97
CA ALA A 67 6.24 14.63 -9.92
C ALA A 67 5.26 13.52 -10.35
N SER A 68 3.97 13.83 -10.50
CA SER A 68 2.98 12.84 -10.92
C SER A 68 3.38 12.22 -12.26
N PHE A 69 3.52 10.89 -12.32
CA PHE A 69 3.78 10.18 -13.56
C PHE A 69 2.47 10.02 -14.34
N ALA A 70 2.49 10.25 -15.66
CA ALA A 70 1.28 10.21 -16.49
C ALA A 70 0.62 8.81 -16.55
N TYR A 71 1.39 7.75 -16.30
CA TYR A 71 0.93 6.36 -16.21
C TYR A 71 0.99 5.87 -14.77
N GLY A 72 0.30 6.56 -13.87
CA GLY A 72 0.16 6.13 -12.47
C GLY A 72 -0.49 4.75 -12.39
N LEU A 73 -0.10 3.96 -11.39
CA LEU A 73 -0.71 2.65 -11.15
C LEU A 73 -2.15 2.81 -10.63
N ASP A 74 -3.05 1.94 -11.08
CA ASP A 74 -4.37 1.82 -10.51
C ASP A 74 -4.34 0.99 -9.23
N LEU A 75 -5.24 1.26 -8.29
CA LEU A 75 -5.38 0.61 -7.01
C LEU A 75 -5.66 -0.90 -7.18
N ALA A 76 -6.49 -1.29 -8.15
CA ALA A 76 -6.76 -2.69 -8.45
C ALA A 76 -5.49 -3.41 -8.92
N THR A 77 -4.75 -2.81 -9.86
CA THR A 77 -3.48 -3.36 -10.35
C THR A 77 -2.42 -3.40 -9.24
N THR A 78 -2.41 -2.39 -8.37
CA THR A 78 -1.53 -2.32 -7.21
C THR A 78 -1.77 -3.48 -6.26
N LEU A 79 -3.03 -3.73 -5.90
CA LEU A 79 -3.42 -4.85 -5.05
C LEU A 79 -3.00 -6.17 -5.67
N LEU A 80 -3.25 -6.39 -6.97
CA LEU A 80 -2.85 -7.63 -7.65
C LEU A 80 -1.34 -7.86 -7.62
N LEU A 81 -0.53 -6.83 -7.91
CA LEU A 81 0.92 -6.93 -7.88
C LEU A 81 1.46 -7.15 -6.46
N LEU A 82 0.84 -6.55 -5.45
CA LEU A 82 1.22 -6.77 -4.05
C LEU A 82 0.78 -8.16 -3.55
N MET A 83 -0.36 -8.69 -4.01
CA MET A 83 -0.85 -10.02 -3.64
C MET A 83 -0.11 -11.15 -4.37
N TRP A 84 0.52 -10.86 -5.51
CA TRP A 84 1.24 -11.83 -6.35
C TRP A 84 2.12 -12.83 -5.58
N PRO A 85 3.09 -12.43 -4.74
CA PRO A 85 3.98 -13.37 -4.07
C PRO A 85 3.22 -14.36 -3.18
N VAL A 86 2.13 -13.93 -2.54
CA VAL A 86 1.31 -14.78 -1.67
C VAL A 86 0.44 -15.72 -2.51
N MET A 87 -0.17 -15.23 -3.59
CA MET A 87 -0.96 -16.07 -4.49
C MET A 87 -0.11 -17.12 -5.20
N HIS A 88 1.09 -16.76 -5.65
CA HIS A 88 2.01 -17.68 -6.29
C HIS A 88 2.49 -18.77 -5.32
N GLN A 89 2.84 -18.41 -4.09
CA GLN A 89 3.17 -19.39 -3.03
C GLN A 89 1.97 -20.28 -2.68
N ALA A 90 0.77 -19.71 -2.53
CA ALA A 90 -0.44 -20.47 -2.26
C ALA A 90 -0.76 -21.49 -3.36
N ALA A 91 -0.53 -21.12 -4.63
CA ALA A 91 -0.69 -22.02 -5.77
C ALA A 91 0.33 -23.18 -5.74
N GLN A 92 1.59 -22.90 -5.37
CA GLN A 92 2.62 -23.93 -5.21
C GLN A 92 2.32 -24.89 -4.06
N GLU A 93 1.81 -24.36 -2.94
CA GLU A 93 1.48 -25.12 -1.74
C GLU A 93 0.07 -25.75 -1.76
N ARG A 94 -0.69 -25.54 -2.84
CA ARG A 94 -2.10 -26.00 -3.00
C ARG A 94 -3.00 -25.58 -1.84
N ARG A 95 -2.81 -24.38 -1.30
CA ARG A 95 -3.70 -23.81 -0.28
C ARG A 95 -5.05 -23.43 -0.90
N ASP A 96 -6.11 -23.45 -0.09
CA ASP A 96 -7.43 -23.00 -0.53
C ASP A 96 -7.36 -21.49 -0.88
N PRO A 97 -7.71 -21.08 -2.11
CA PRO A 97 -7.73 -19.67 -2.49
C PRO A 97 -8.66 -18.83 -1.61
N ARG A 98 -9.72 -19.42 -1.05
CA ARG A 98 -10.68 -18.72 -0.18
C ARG A 98 -10.03 -18.23 1.10
N ASP A 99 -9.16 -19.05 1.69
CA ASP A 99 -8.46 -18.71 2.93
C ASP A 99 -7.47 -17.55 2.72
N VAL A 100 -6.86 -17.48 1.55
CA VAL A 100 -5.99 -16.36 1.16
C VAL A 100 -6.84 -15.11 0.99
N ILE A 101 -7.89 -15.16 0.17
CA ILE A 101 -8.75 -13.99 -0.11
C ILE A 101 -9.39 -13.42 1.16
N ASN A 102 -9.84 -14.28 2.08
CA ASN A 102 -10.45 -13.87 3.34
C ASN A 102 -9.52 -13.01 4.21
N GLN A 103 -8.20 -13.21 4.11
CA GLN A 103 -7.20 -12.40 4.83
C GLN A 103 -7.06 -10.98 4.23
N TYR A 104 -7.29 -10.84 2.93
CA TYR A 104 -7.22 -9.54 2.23
C TYR A 104 -8.55 -8.79 2.22
N LEU A 105 -9.64 -9.40 2.69
CA LEU A 105 -10.98 -8.80 2.67
C LEU A 105 -11.04 -7.40 3.29
N PRO A 106 -10.42 -7.11 4.46
CA PRO A 106 -10.41 -5.75 5.01
C PRO A 106 -9.71 -4.73 4.11
N ILE A 107 -8.63 -5.14 3.43
CA ILE A 107 -7.88 -4.29 2.50
C ILE A 107 -8.71 -4.03 1.23
N ILE A 108 -9.38 -5.05 0.71
CA ILE A 108 -10.29 -4.93 -0.44
C ILE A 108 -11.44 -3.97 -0.11
N MET A 109 -12.02 -4.09 1.09
CA MET A 109 -13.08 -3.17 1.53
C MET A 109 -12.58 -1.74 1.66
N ALA A 110 -11.40 -1.53 2.27
CA ALA A 110 -10.79 -0.22 2.34
C ALA A 110 -10.51 0.36 0.94
N ALA A 111 -10.05 -0.47 0.00
CA ALA A 111 -9.83 -0.06 -1.38
C ALA A 111 -11.11 0.40 -2.07
N MET A 112 -12.22 -0.29 -1.84
CA MET A 112 -13.54 0.10 -2.37
C MET A 112 -14.01 1.44 -1.79
N VAL A 113 -13.83 1.65 -0.48
CA VAL A 113 -14.14 2.93 0.16
C VAL A 113 -13.35 4.06 -0.48
N PHE A 114 -12.05 3.88 -0.66
CA PHE A 114 -11.22 4.88 -1.31
C PHE A 114 -11.71 5.17 -2.73
N ALA A 115 -11.89 4.12 -3.54
CA ALA A 115 -12.35 4.26 -4.91
C ALA A 115 -13.69 4.99 -5.03
N SER A 116 -14.62 4.69 -4.12
CA SER A 116 -15.94 5.33 -4.05
C SER A 116 -15.84 6.81 -3.69
N ILE A 117 -15.02 7.16 -2.68
CA ILE A 117 -14.92 8.54 -2.19
C ILE A 117 -14.12 9.42 -3.16
N THR A 118 -13.05 8.89 -3.74
CA THR A 118 -12.22 9.66 -4.70
C THR A 118 -12.78 9.62 -6.12
N ASN A 119 -13.82 8.81 -6.37
CA ASN A 119 -14.41 8.53 -7.69
C ASN A 119 -13.35 8.18 -8.75
N THR A 120 -12.31 7.45 -8.32
CA THR A 120 -11.19 7.05 -9.18
C THR A 120 -10.51 5.83 -8.59
N LEU A 121 -10.00 4.96 -9.46
CA LEU A 121 -9.16 3.85 -9.06
C LEU A 121 -7.67 4.21 -9.07
N SER A 122 -7.29 5.42 -9.49
CA SER A 122 -5.88 5.81 -9.58
C SER A 122 -5.25 5.99 -8.19
N LEU A 123 -3.99 5.54 -8.00
CA LEU A 123 -3.26 5.78 -6.75
C LEU A 123 -3.05 7.27 -6.45
N SER A 124 -2.92 8.10 -7.49
CA SER A 124 -2.84 9.56 -7.32
C SER A 124 -4.14 10.16 -6.80
N GLY A 125 -5.28 9.51 -7.05
CA GLY A 125 -6.56 9.82 -6.43
C GLY A 125 -6.52 9.74 -4.91
N LEU A 126 -5.72 8.82 -4.34
CA LEU A 126 -5.60 8.66 -2.90
C LEU A 126 -4.94 9.87 -2.21
N LEU A 127 -4.26 10.73 -2.96
CA LEU A 127 -3.70 11.97 -2.43
C LEU A 127 -4.74 13.10 -2.30
N ARG A 128 -5.97 12.89 -2.80
CA ARG A 128 -7.02 13.91 -2.76
C ARG A 128 -7.84 13.72 -1.49
N TRP A 129 -7.66 14.64 -0.55
CA TRP A 129 -8.50 14.69 0.65
C TRP A 129 -9.91 15.22 0.30
N PRO A 130 -10.99 14.53 0.71
CA PRO A 130 -12.35 15.00 0.44
C PRO A 130 -12.67 16.29 1.22
N ALA A 131 -13.43 17.20 0.60
CA ALA A 131 -13.77 18.49 1.21
C ALA A 131 -14.94 18.40 2.20
N GLU A 132 -15.91 17.52 1.94
CA GLU A 132 -17.11 17.38 2.76
C GLU A 132 -16.88 16.49 4.00
N PRO A 133 -17.55 16.77 5.13
CA PRO A 133 -17.27 16.09 6.40
C PRO A 133 -17.65 14.60 6.38
N LEU A 134 -18.73 14.24 5.70
CA LEU A 134 -19.20 12.86 5.62
C LEU A 134 -18.23 11.95 4.84
N PRO A 135 -17.77 12.30 3.62
CA PRO A 135 -16.72 11.54 2.95
C PRO A 135 -15.37 11.60 3.67
N GLN A 136 -15.05 12.65 4.44
CA GLN A 136 -13.85 12.65 5.30
C GLN A 136 -13.89 11.54 6.36
N ILE A 137 -15.03 11.36 7.02
CA ILE A 137 -15.21 10.27 7.99
C ILE A 137 -15.05 8.92 7.29
N GLY A 138 -15.73 8.72 6.17
CA GLY A 138 -15.60 7.48 5.38
C GLY A 138 -14.15 7.20 4.95
N TYR A 139 -13.45 8.24 4.49
CA TYR A 139 -12.06 8.14 4.05
C TYR A 139 -11.13 7.78 5.22
N SER A 140 -11.33 8.39 6.39
CA SER A 140 -10.58 8.06 7.61
C SER A 140 -10.82 6.63 8.08
N LEU A 141 -12.07 6.15 8.01
CA LEU A 141 -12.41 4.75 8.29
C LEU A 141 -11.70 3.80 7.31
N GLY A 142 -11.66 4.17 6.02
CA GLY A 142 -10.89 3.45 5.00
C GLY A 142 -9.40 3.34 5.35
N ILE A 143 -8.77 4.44 5.80
CA ILE A 143 -7.37 4.45 6.25
C ILE A 143 -7.17 3.48 7.43
N VAL A 144 -8.06 3.53 8.42
CA VAL A 144 -7.98 2.63 9.58
C VAL A 144 -8.14 1.17 9.15
N ALA A 145 -9.15 0.85 8.34
CA ALA A 145 -9.35 -0.51 7.84
C ALA A 145 -8.19 -1.02 7.00
N TRP A 146 -7.56 -0.14 6.20
CA TRP A 146 -6.39 -0.48 5.41
C TRP A 146 -5.21 -0.91 6.29
N PHE A 147 -4.87 -0.14 7.33
CA PHE A 147 -3.77 -0.50 8.24
C PHE A 147 -4.11 -1.70 9.12
N VAL A 148 -5.37 -1.82 9.55
CA VAL A 148 -5.84 -3.00 10.28
C VAL A 148 -5.75 -4.24 9.39
N GLY A 149 -6.13 -4.16 8.12
CA GLY A 149 -5.96 -5.22 7.14
C GLY A 149 -4.49 -5.54 6.87
N SER A 150 -3.66 -4.51 6.71
CA SER A 150 -2.21 -4.64 6.50
C SER A 150 -1.53 -5.38 7.65
N SER A 151 -1.98 -5.17 8.89
CA SER A 151 -1.45 -5.90 10.05
C SER A 151 -1.80 -7.40 10.04
N GLN A 152 -2.89 -7.80 9.40
CA GLN A 152 -3.32 -9.20 9.33
C GLN A 152 -2.50 -10.01 8.34
N ILE A 153 -2.08 -9.36 7.25
CA ILE A 153 -1.31 -9.99 6.17
C ILE A 153 0.20 -10.03 6.47
N MET A 154 0.65 -9.40 7.56
CA MET A 154 2.04 -9.49 8.01
C MET A 154 2.37 -10.92 8.41
N SER A 155 3.21 -11.57 7.62
CA SER A 155 3.60 -12.97 7.81
C SER A 155 4.43 -13.14 9.09
N THR A 156 4.17 -14.21 9.84
CA THR A 156 5.02 -14.62 10.97
C THR A 156 6.35 -15.20 10.52
N ARG A 157 6.47 -15.63 9.25
CA ARG A 157 7.71 -16.12 8.64
C ARG A 157 7.97 -15.34 7.34
N PRO A 158 8.49 -14.12 7.45
CA PRO A 158 8.68 -13.28 6.29
C PRO A 158 9.79 -13.83 5.40
N ASN A 159 9.56 -13.82 4.09
CA ASN A 159 10.61 -13.91 3.08
C ASN A 159 10.77 -12.53 2.42
N LEU A 160 11.77 -12.37 1.55
CA LEU A 160 12.03 -11.07 0.92
C LEU A 160 10.82 -10.56 0.09
N ALA A 161 10.13 -11.46 -0.61
CA ALA A 161 8.99 -11.12 -1.46
C ALA A 161 7.76 -10.70 -0.63
N THR A 162 7.47 -11.43 0.45
CA THR A 162 6.38 -11.08 1.37
C THR A 162 6.71 -9.81 2.15
N ALA A 163 7.96 -9.60 2.57
CA ALA A 163 8.38 -8.36 3.20
C ALA A 163 8.26 -7.16 2.25
N CYS A 164 8.58 -7.34 0.97
CA CYS A 164 8.39 -6.32 -0.07
C CYS A 164 6.90 -5.99 -0.27
N SER A 165 6.05 -7.02 -0.33
CA SER A 165 4.59 -6.87 -0.41
C SER A 165 4.01 -6.16 0.82
N GLU A 166 4.38 -6.59 2.03
CA GLU A 166 3.99 -5.97 3.31
C GLU A 166 4.34 -4.47 3.33
N LEU A 167 5.57 -4.14 2.94
CA LEU A 167 6.00 -2.74 2.83
C LEU A 167 5.16 -1.98 1.80
N GLY A 168 4.87 -2.60 0.65
CA GLY A 168 4.02 -2.03 -0.39
C GLY A 168 2.61 -1.70 0.12
N PHE A 169 1.97 -2.61 0.86
CA PHE A 169 0.67 -2.35 1.47
C PHE A 169 0.72 -1.18 2.46
N VAL A 170 1.72 -1.13 3.33
CA VAL A 170 1.89 -0.01 4.27
C VAL A 170 2.06 1.31 3.51
N MET A 171 2.90 1.33 2.47
CA MET A 171 3.18 2.55 1.70
C MET A 171 1.99 3.02 0.85
N VAL A 172 1.14 2.13 0.35
CA VAL A 172 -0.12 2.53 -0.29
C VAL A 172 -1.04 3.22 0.74
N GLY A 173 -1.12 2.72 1.96
CA GLY A 173 -1.89 3.35 3.05
C GLY A 173 -1.32 4.69 3.52
N VAL A 174 -0.03 4.95 3.30
CA VAL A 174 0.61 6.24 3.59
C VAL A 174 0.08 7.34 2.68
N LEU A 175 -0.31 7.04 1.43
CA LEU A 175 -0.86 8.04 0.50
C LEU A 175 -2.09 8.77 1.06
N PRO A 176 -3.21 8.08 1.40
CA PRO A 176 -4.40 8.74 1.94
C PRO A 176 -4.15 9.36 3.32
N LEU A 177 -3.26 8.78 4.13
CA LEU A 177 -2.87 9.36 5.42
C LEU A 177 -2.14 10.69 5.25
N SER A 178 -1.23 10.76 4.29
CA SER A 178 -0.47 11.98 3.99
C SER A 178 -1.36 13.09 3.44
N ALA A 179 -2.40 12.73 2.68
CA ALA A 179 -3.41 13.69 2.22
C ALA A 179 -4.20 14.28 3.40
N GLY A 180 -4.61 13.43 4.34
CA GLY A 180 -5.31 13.87 5.55
C GLY A 180 -4.46 14.78 6.44
N LEU A 181 -3.18 14.45 6.63
CA LEU A 181 -2.27 15.29 7.40
C LEU A 181 -1.97 16.62 6.71
N GLN A 182 -1.89 16.65 5.38
CA GLN A 182 -1.74 17.89 4.61
C GLN A 182 -2.98 18.80 4.69
N ALA A 183 -4.17 18.22 4.88
CA ALA A 183 -5.40 18.99 5.03
C ALA A 183 -5.57 19.63 6.42
N LEU A 184 -4.79 19.20 7.41
CA LEU A 184 -4.81 19.81 8.73
C LEU A 184 -4.11 21.19 8.71
N PRO A 185 -4.62 22.19 9.43
CA PRO A 185 -3.96 23.48 9.58
C PRO A 185 -2.72 23.31 10.47
N VAL A 186 -1.60 22.89 9.87
CA VAL A 186 -0.33 22.75 10.60
C VAL A 186 0.38 24.11 10.63
N PRO A 187 0.73 24.63 11.82
CA PRO A 187 1.45 25.89 11.92
C PRO A 187 2.90 25.74 11.44
N GLY A 188 3.28 26.48 10.41
CA GLY A 188 4.63 26.53 9.83
C GLY A 188 4.73 25.84 8.47
N GLU A 189 5.64 26.31 7.62
CA GLU A 189 5.99 25.68 6.33
C GLU A 189 6.72 24.35 6.57
N ILE A 190 6.02 23.33 7.04
CA ILE A 190 6.56 21.98 7.07
C ILE A 190 6.67 21.52 5.62
N ALA A 191 7.90 21.36 5.14
CA ALA A 191 8.17 20.83 3.81
C ALA A 191 7.42 19.49 3.61
N GLY A 192 6.84 19.27 2.42
CA GLY A 192 5.99 18.09 2.15
C GLY A 192 6.64 16.73 2.51
N TRP A 193 7.98 16.67 2.48
CA TRP A 193 8.77 15.52 2.98
C TRP A 193 8.53 15.18 4.45
N GLY A 194 8.39 16.19 5.32
CA GLY A 194 8.13 16.01 6.75
C GLY A 194 6.77 15.39 7.01
N ILE A 195 5.76 15.73 6.19
CA ILE A 195 4.42 15.16 6.29
C ILE A 195 4.43 13.70 5.82
N VAL A 196 5.13 13.39 4.73
CA VAL A 196 5.31 12.00 4.28
C VAL A 196 6.03 11.17 5.35
N PHE A 197 7.11 11.71 5.94
CA PHE A 197 7.82 11.03 7.02
C PHE A 197 6.92 10.76 8.24
N ALA A 198 6.18 11.77 8.71
CA ALA A 198 5.22 11.60 9.80
C ALA A 198 4.15 10.56 9.47
N SER A 199 3.65 10.56 8.22
CA SER A 199 2.66 9.58 7.74
C SER A 199 3.23 8.16 7.79
N VAL A 200 4.48 7.95 7.37
CA VAL A 200 5.14 6.63 7.45
C VAL A 200 5.28 6.17 8.91
N VAL A 201 5.69 7.06 9.81
CA VAL A 201 5.82 6.74 11.24
C VAL A 201 4.46 6.36 11.84
N ILE A 202 3.42 7.16 11.59
CA ILE A 202 2.05 6.88 12.05
C ILE A 202 1.54 5.56 11.46
N ALA A 203 1.73 5.34 10.16
CA ALA A 203 1.35 4.10 9.48
C ALA A 203 1.99 2.87 10.14
N MET A 204 3.29 2.94 10.45
CA MET A 204 3.99 1.85 11.13
C MET A 204 3.43 1.61 12.54
N VAL A 205 3.22 2.67 13.32
CA VAL A 205 2.66 2.57 14.68
C VAL A 205 1.26 1.95 14.65
N ILE A 206 0.38 2.42 13.75
CA ILE A 206 -0.98 1.88 13.61
C ILE A 206 -0.94 0.43 13.17
N THR A 207 -0.09 0.07 12.21
CA THR A 207 -0.01 -1.31 11.70
C THR A 207 0.49 -2.26 12.79
N ILE A 208 1.52 -1.88 13.54
CA ILE A 208 2.03 -2.67 14.67
C ILE A 208 0.96 -2.76 15.79
N GLY A 209 0.34 -1.64 16.15
CA GLY A 209 -0.71 -1.59 17.17
C GLY A 209 -1.93 -2.44 16.80
N ALA A 210 -2.35 -2.39 15.55
CA ALA A 210 -3.46 -3.20 15.03
C ALA A 210 -3.16 -4.71 15.08
N GLY A 211 -1.88 -5.09 15.05
CA GLY A 211 -1.40 -6.46 15.27
C GLY A 211 -1.87 -7.06 16.61
N TYR A 212 -2.12 -6.22 17.63
CA TYR A 212 -2.61 -6.64 18.94
C TYR A 212 -4.14 -6.68 19.06
N LEU A 213 -4.88 -6.20 18.05
CA LEU A 213 -6.34 -6.19 18.09
C LEU A 213 -6.92 -7.60 17.94
N PRO A 214 -7.95 -7.97 18.74
CA PRO A 214 -8.67 -9.23 18.58
C PRO A 214 -9.44 -9.27 17.25
N ARG A 215 -9.60 -10.48 16.68
CA ARG A 215 -10.20 -10.69 15.34
C ARG A 215 -11.57 -10.03 15.16
N TRP A 216 -12.43 -10.05 16.19
CA TRP A 216 -13.78 -9.47 16.11
C TRP A 216 -13.77 -7.95 15.91
N ILE A 217 -12.83 -7.22 16.54
CA ILE A 217 -12.68 -5.77 16.34
C ILE A 217 -12.28 -5.48 14.90
N ARG A 218 -11.40 -6.31 14.33
CA ARG A 218 -10.94 -6.15 12.96
C ARG A 218 -12.07 -6.32 11.95
N TYR A 219 -12.95 -7.32 12.16
CA TYR A 219 -14.14 -7.49 11.33
C TYR A 219 -15.19 -6.39 11.53
N LEU A 220 -15.33 -5.85 12.75
CA LEU A 220 -16.19 -4.68 12.99
C LEU A 220 -15.70 -3.46 12.23
N ILE A 221 -14.40 -3.20 12.22
CA ILE A 221 -13.80 -2.10 11.46
C ILE A 221 -14.07 -2.29 9.96
N ALA A 222 -13.86 -3.51 9.43
CA ALA A 222 -14.15 -3.84 8.04
C ALA A 222 -15.64 -3.67 7.68
N GLY A 223 -16.54 -4.07 8.60
CA GLY A 223 -17.99 -3.88 8.44
C GLY A 223 -18.39 -2.40 8.47
N ALA A 224 -17.82 -1.61 9.38
CA ALA A 224 -18.04 -0.17 9.45
C ALA A 224 -17.57 0.55 8.18
N THR A 225 -16.45 0.13 7.59
CA THR A 225 -16.00 0.65 6.30
C THR A 225 -16.94 0.29 5.15
N LEU A 226 -17.51 -0.93 5.15
CA LEU A 226 -18.49 -1.32 4.13
C LEU A 226 -19.73 -0.41 4.19
N LEU A 227 -20.25 -0.15 5.40
CA LEU A 227 -21.36 0.78 5.58
C LEU A 227 -21.01 2.20 5.12
N ALA A 228 -19.80 2.67 5.41
CA ALA A 228 -19.33 3.97 4.95
C ALA A 228 -19.23 4.06 3.42
N SER A 229 -18.84 2.98 2.73
CA SER A 229 -18.86 2.95 1.25
C SER A 229 -20.27 3.06 0.67
N GLY A 230 -21.26 2.42 1.31
CA GLY A 230 -22.66 2.49 0.86
C GLY A 230 -23.27 3.89 1.03
N LEU A 231 -22.89 4.59 2.10
CA LEU A 231 -23.33 5.97 2.36
C LEU A 231 -22.69 7.01 1.43
N ALA A 232 -21.54 6.71 0.84
CA ALA A 232 -20.87 7.61 -0.10
C ALA A 232 -21.47 7.56 -1.53
N ILE A 233 -22.33 6.57 -1.81
CA ILE A 233 -22.95 6.35 -3.13
C ILE A 233 -24.40 6.88 -3.18
N GLY A 234 -25.03 7.11 -2.02
CA GLY A 234 -26.42 7.61 -1.90
C GLY A 234 -26.50 9.12 -1.72
#